data_AF-A0A6C0I9H4-F1
#
_entry.id   AF-A0A6C0I9H4-F1
#
_cell.length_a   1.000
_cell.length_b   1.000
_cell.length_c   1.000
_cell.angle_alpha   90.00
_cell.angle_beta   90.00
_cell.angle_gamma   90.00
#
_symmetry.space_group_name_H-M   'P 1'
#
loop_
_entity.id
_entity.type
_entity.pdbx_description
1 polymer ?
#
loop_
_entity_poly.entity_id
_entity_poly.type
_entity_poly.pdbx_seq_one_letter_code
_entity_poly.pdbx_strand_id
1 'polypeptide(L)' 'MLTTEYVCPCGGGQSCIVDRRTLNDWVHEDDLFTKNKLPLRKHCFQQYTNKQLKALSNFMANDSFC' A
#
# COMPACT_ATOMS: atom_id res chain seq x y z
N MET A 1 28.61 10.43 -4.39
CA MET A 1 27.85 9.25 -3.91
C MET A 1 26.45 9.74 -3.60
N LEU A 2 25.51 9.55 -4.53
CA LEU A 2 24.12 9.98 -4.39
C LEU A 2 23.46 9.10 -3.33
N THR A 3 23.10 9.73 -2.22
CA THR A 3 22.34 9.14 -1.11
C THR A 3 21.05 8.56 -1.67
N THR A 4 20.84 7.28 -1.40
CA THR A 4 19.65 6.51 -1.78
C THR A 4 18.39 7.15 -1.19
N GLU A 5 17.81 8.07 -1.94
CA GLU A 5 16.43 8.53 -1.77
C GLU A 5 15.53 7.33 -2.01
N TYR A 6 15.24 6.60 -0.93
CA TYR A 6 14.00 5.88 -0.63
C TYR A 6 13.00 5.75 -1.80
N VAL A 7 13.38 5.00 -2.83
CA VAL A 7 12.51 4.68 -3.97
C VAL A 7 11.47 3.69 -3.46
N CYS A 8 10.20 4.09 -3.45
CA CYS A 8 9.11 3.18 -3.17
C CYS A 8 9.19 2.01 -4.18
N PRO A 9 9.24 0.74 -3.73
CA PRO A 9 9.50 -0.42 -4.60
C PRO A 9 8.37 -0.74 -5.60
N CYS A 10 7.41 0.16 -5.81
CA CYS A 10 6.37 0.06 -6.81
C CYS A 10 6.75 0.96 -7.98
N GLY A 11 7.53 0.41 -8.92
CA GLY A 11 8.14 1.10 -10.06
C GLY A 11 7.16 1.67 -11.09
N GLY A 12 6.39 2.68 -10.73
CA GLY A 12 5.42 3.29 -11.63
C GLY A 12 4.65 4.48 -11.05
N GLY A 13 5.33 5.42 -10.39
CA GLY A 13 4.72 6.72 -10.06
C GLY A 13 3.50 6.67 -9.12
N GLN A 14 3.36 5.62 -8.30
CA GLN A 14 2.44 5.68 -7.18
C GLN A 14 3.00 6.66 -6.16
N SER A 15 2.42 7.86 -6.11
CA SER A 15 2.61 8.81 -5.02
C SER A 15 2.59 8.04 -3.70
N CYS A 16 3.57 8.27 -2.83
CA CYS A 16 3.69 7.60 -1.55
C CYS A 16 2.30 7.56 -0.86
N ILE A 17 1.92 6.45 -0.22
CA ILE A 17 0.61 6.38 0.47
C ILE A 17 0.41 7.55 1.44
N VAL A 18 1.52 8.08 1.98
CA VAL A 18 1.56 9.28 2.81
C VAL A 18 1.10 10.49 2.02
N ASP A 19 1.70 10.75 0.84
CA ASP A 19 1.36 11.89 -0.02
C ASP A 19 -0.08 11.82 -0.51
N ARG A 20 -0.58 10.63 -0.84
CA ARG A 20 -1.99 10.45 -1.22
C ARG A 20 -2.91 10.81 -0.07
N ARG A 21 -2.65 10.31 1.13
CA ARG A 21 -3.45 10.65 2.33
C ARG A 21 -3.36 12.11 2.73
N THR A 22 -2.20 12.75 2.60
CA THR A 22 -2.04 14.18 2.92
C THR A 22 -2.79 15.06 1.93
N LEU A 23 -2.90 14.64 0.67
CA LEU A 23 -3.75 15.26 -0.36
C LEU A 23 -5.22 14.82 -0.26
N ASN A 24 -5.57 14.02 0.74
CA ASN A 24 -6.90 13.42 0.91
C ASN A 24 -7.37 12.65 -0.34
N ASP A 25 -6.42 12.11 -1.09
CA ASP A 25 -6.61 11.23 -2.23
C ASP A 25 -6.85 9.79 -1.75
N TRP A 26 -7.55 9.04 -2.58
CA TRP A 26 -7.99 7.70 -2.27
C TRP A 26 -6.84 6.69 -2.29
N VAL A 27 -6.71 5.93 -1.20
CA VAL A 27 -5.73 4.84 -1.08
C VAL A 27 -6.47 3.52 -0.96
N HIS A 28 -6.41 2.71 -2.00
CA HIS A 28 -7.09 1.41 -2.05
C HIS A 28 -6.73 0.47 -0.87
N GLU A 29 -5.46 0.49 -0.43
CA GLU A 29 -5.00 -0.26 0.75
C GLU A 29 -5.84 0.08 2.01
N ASP A 30 -6.23 1.34 2.16
CA ASP A 30 -6.93 1.83 3.36
C ASP A 30 -8.31 1.23 3.47
N ASP A 31 -9.05 1.17 2.37
CA ASP A 31 -10.38 0.56 2.33
C ASP A 31 -10.29 -0.94 2.60
N LEU A 32 -9.34 -1.61 1.96
CA LEU A 32 -9.14 -3.04 2.12
C LEU A 32 -8.82 -3.38 3.58
N PHE A 33 -7.90 -2.64 4.19
CA PHE A 33 -7.50 -2.89 5.58
C PHE A 33 -8.58 -2.47 6.57
N THR A 34 -9.26 -1.35 6.36
CA THR A 34 -10.38 -0.91 7.21
C THR A 34 -11.51 -1.94 7.19
N LYS A 35 -11.89 -2.44 5.99
CA LYS A 35 -12.93 -3.48 5.84
C LYS A 35 -12.54 -4.79 6.54
N ASN A 36 -11.26 -5.13 6.55
CA ASN A 36 -10.73 -6.33 7.21
C ASN A 36 -10.32 -6.09 8.68
N LYS A 37 -10.60 -4.90 9.25
CA LYS A 37 -10.18 -4.50 10.62
C LYS A 37 -8.68 -4.66 10.86
N LEU A 38 -7.88 -4.34 9.85
CA LEU A 38 -6.42 -4.38 9.88
C LEU A 38 -5.85 -2.97 10.07
N PRO A 39 -4.69 -2.84 10.74
CA PRO A 39 -4.04 -1.55 10.87
C PRO A 39 -3.60 -1.03 9.50
N LEU A 40 -3.73 0.27 9.30
CA LEU A 40 -3.17 0.94 8.12
C LEU A 40 -1.65 1.05 8.25
N ARG A 41 -0.92 0.89 7.14
CA ARG A 41 0.52 1.19 7.14
C ARG A 41 0.72 2.69 7.29
N LYS A 42 1.73 3.11 8.04
CA LYS A 42 2.06 4.53 8.24
C LYS A 42 2.78 5.12 7.04
N HIS A 43 3.59 4.34 6.34
CA HIS A 43 4.37 4.77 5.18
C HIS A 43 4.73 3.56 4.29
N CYS A 44 5.19 3.83 3.08
CA CYS A 44 5.47 2.79 2.08
C CYS A 44 6.51 1.74 2.53
N PHE A 45 7.48 2.14 3.37
CA PHE A 45 8.54 1.27 3.89
C PHE A 45 8.11 0.34 5.03
N GLN A 46 6.90 0.49 5.57
CA GLN A 46 6.43 -0.38 6.64
C GLN A 46 6.10 -1.76 6.04
N GLN A 47 6.79 -2.80 6.47
CA GLN A 47 6.50 -4.15 6.00
C GLN A 47 5.06 -4.57 6.30
N TYR A 48 4.45 -5.30 5.38
CA TYR A 48 3.15 -5.89 5.60
C TYR A 48 3.24 -7.03 6.62
N THR A 49 2.24 -7.12 7.48
CA THR A 49 2.01 -8.31 8.30
C THR A 49 1.41 -9.44 7.45
N ASN A 50 1.55 -10.69 7.90
CA ASN A 50 0.95 -11.84 7.21
C ASN A 50 -0.57 -11.70 7.00
N LYS A 51 -1.28 -11.02 7.92
CA LYS A 51 -2.72 -10.77 7.80
C LYS A 51 -3.03 -9.77 6.68
N GLN A 52 -2.23 -8.72 6.55
CA GLN A 52 -2.34 -7.73 5.48
C GLN A 52 -2.00 -8.34 4.13
N LEU A 53 -0.92 -9.12 4.04
CA LEU A 53 -0.58 -9.87 2.83
C LEU A 53 -1.71 -10.80 2.40
N LYS A 54 -2.34 -11.50 3.36
CA LYS A 54 -3.49 -12.37 3.06
C LYS A 54 -4.71 -11.60 2.55
N ALA A 55 -5.00 -10.42 3.12
CA ALA A 55 -6.08 -9.57 2.64
C ALA A 55 -5.80 -9.06 1.20
N LEU A 56 -4.56 -8.66 0.91
CA LEU A 56 -4.12 -8.25 -0.42
C LEU A 56 -4.16 -9.41 -1.42
N SER A 57 -3.67 -10.58 -1.05
CA SER A 57 -3.66 -11.75 -1.94
C SER A 57 -5.07 -12.24 -2.25
N ASN A 58 -5.98 -12.19 -1.28
CA ASN A 58 -7.39 -12.54 -1.49
C ASN A 58 -8.10 -11.58 -2.46
N PHE A 59 -7.62 -10.33 -2.54
CA PHE A 59 -8.09 -9.37 -3.53
C PHE A 59 -7.53 -9.70 -4.92
N MET A 60 -6.22 -9.88 -5.05
CA MET A 60 -5.57 -10.24 -6.31
C MET A 60 -6.02 -11.60 -6.89
N ALA A 61 -6.44 -12.53 -6.04
CA ALA A 61 -6.99 -13.82 -6.48
C ALA A 61 -8.43 -13.72 -7.01
N ASN A 62 -9.18 -12.67 -6.65
CA ASN A 62 -10.53 -12.43 -7.16
C ASN A 62 -10.55 -11.48 -8.36
N ASP A 63 -9.57 -10.57 -8.47
CA ASP A 63 -9.36 -9.74 -9.64
C ASP A 63 -8.39 -10.42 -10.60
N SER A 64 -8.92 -11.34 -11.41
CA SER A 64 -8.28 -11.87 -12.62
C SER A 64 -8.13 -10.78 -13.71
N PHE A 65 -7.55 -9.63 -13.37
CA PHE A 65 -7.23 -8.57 -14.32
C PHE A 65 -5.98 -7.80 -13.87
N CYS A 66 -4.82 -8.41 -14.12
CA CYS A 66 -3.64 -7.73 -14.63
C CYS A 66 -3.04 -8.60 -15.73
#